data_AF-A0AAE8QIJ2-F1
#
_entry.id   AF-A0AAE8QIJ2-F1
#
_cell.length_a   1.000
_cell.length_b   1.000
_cell.length_c   1.000
_cell.angle_alpha   90.00
_cell.angle_beta   90.00
_cell.angle_gamma   90.00
#
_symmetry.space_group_name_H-M   'P 1'
#
loop_
_entity.id
_entity.type
_entity.pdbx_description
1 polymer ?
#
loop_
_entity_poly.entity_id
_entity_poly.type
_entity_poly.pdbx_seq_one_letter_code
_entity_poly.pdbx_strand_id
1 'polypeptide(L)'
;MKIIKRKQEITQLLDDNEIILAAAKFVVEVERLHGKVPQLKVKLAADLKVPLLAIAMSGRIQADHARKRLEALNAAIEYAEDDRSARKRYITASQQADRLADVVAKRVERI
;
A
#
# COMPACT_ATOMS: atom_id res chain seq x y z
N MET A 1 -0.74 -10.33 31.24
CA MET A 1 -1.70 -9.75 30.27
C MET A 1 -1.10 -8.67 29.36
N LYS A 2 -0.33 -7.70 29.87
CA LYS A 2 0.26 -6.62 29.03
C LYS A 2 1.21 -7.10 27.92
N ILE A 3 2.02 -8.14 28.17
CA ILE A 3 3.00 -8.66 27.19
C ILE A 3 2.30 -9.36 26.00
N ILE A 4 1.24 -10.14 26.27
CA ILE A 4 0.47 -10.84 25.21
C ILE A 4 -0.19 -9.83 24.28
N LYS A 5 -0.83 -8.79 24.83
CA LYS A 5 -1.45 -7.72 24.06
C LYS A 5 -0.43 -6.98 23.19
N ARG A 6 0.74 -6.64 23.75
CA ARG A 6 1.82 -5.97 23.00
C ARG A 6 2.38 -6.84 21.88
N LYS A 7 2.51 -8.16 22.10
CA LYS A 7 2.94 -9.10 21.06
C LYS A 7 1.92 -9.16 19.91
N GLN A 8 0.62 -9.21 20.22
CA GLN A 8 -0.45 -9.18 19.21
C GLN A 8 -0.43 -7.87 18.40
N GLU A 9 -0.23 -6.73 19.06
CA GLU A 9 -0.10 -5.42 18.40
C GLU A 9 1.09 -5.40 17.43
N ILE A 10 2.26 -5.91 17.84
CA ILE A 10 3.45 -5.98 16.97
C ILE A 10 3.22 -6.91 15.77
N THR A 11 2.63 -8.10 15.98
CA THR A 11 2.31 -9.02 14.89
C THR A 11 1.39 -8.35 13.88
N GLN A 12 0.32 -7.70 14.35
CA GLN A 12 -0.60 -7.01 13.45
C GLN A 12 0.06 -5.87 12.66
N LEU A 13 0.98 -5.12 13.29
CA LEU A 13 1.75 -4.08 12.60
C LEU A 13 2.61 -4.65 11.47
N LEU A 14 3.24 -5.81 11.69
CA LEU A 14 4.05 -6.48 10.68
C LEU A 14 3.19 -6.98 9.52
N ASP A 15 2.08 -7.65 9.82
CA ASP A 15 1.15 -8.16 8.81
C ASP A 15 0.60 -7.02 7.92
N ASP A 16 0.26 -5.88 8.52
CA ASP A 16 -0.22 -4.71 7.78
C ASP A 16 0.86 -4.13 6.87
N ASN A 17 2.11 -4.07 7.36
CA ASN A 17 3.23 -3.56 6.59
C ASN A 17 3.56 -4.47 5.40
N GLU A 18 3.40 -5.78 5.52
CA GLU A 18 3.60 -6.72 4.40
C GLU A 18 2.61 -6.46 3.26
N ILE A 19 1.33 -6.24 3.58
CA ILE A 19 0.29 -5.91 2.60
C ILE A 19 0.63 -4.60 1.89
N ILE A 20 1.00 -3.57 2.65
CA ILE A 20 1.35 -2.25 2.11
C ILE A 20 2.59 -2.33 1.21
N LEU A 21 3.61 -3.11 1.61
CA LEU A 21 4.82 -3.32 0.84
C LEU A 21 4.55 -4.07 -0.46
N ALA A 22 3.70 -5.11 -0.43
CA ALA A 22 3.32 -5.85 -1.63
C ALA A 22 2.68 -4.93 -2.67
N ALA A 23 1.79 -4.03 -2.25
CA ALA A 23 1.18 -3.05 -3.14
C ALA A 23 2.19 -2.03 -3.69
N ALA A 24 3.12 -1.56 -2.85
CA ALA A 24 4.18 -0.64 -3.27
C ALA A 24 5.08 -1.27 -4.36
N LYS A 25 5.44 -2.55 -4.21
CA LYS A 25 6.24 -3.29 -5.20
C LYS A 25 5.56 -3.31 -6.57
N PHE A 26 4.25 -3.54 -6.62
CA PHE A 26 3.50 -3.51 -7.87
C PHE A 26 3.52 -2.12 -8.52
N VAL A 27 3.30 -1.05 -7.75
CA VAL A 27 3.35 0.34 -8.27
C VAL A 27 4.71 0.65 -8.89
N VAL A 28 5.81 0.26 -8.24
CA VAL A 28 7.17 0.43 -8.77
C VAL A 28 7.37 -0.37 -10.06
N GLU A 29 6.85 -1.60 -10.12
CA GLU A 29 6.92 -2.42 -11.33
C GLU A 29 6.16 -1.79 -12.51
N VAL A 30 4.97 -1.25 -12.25
CA VAL A 30 4.16 -0.53 -13.24
C VAL A 30 4.90 0.68 -13.80
N GLU A 31 5.56 1.48 -12.95
CA GLU A 31 6.39 2.61 -13.41
C GLU A 31 7.54 2.12 -14.29
N ARG A 32 8.29 1.12 -13.82
CA ARG A 32 9.46 0.58 -14.53
C ARG A 32 9.13 0.02 -15.90
N LEU A 33 7.98 -0.65 -16.02
CA LEU A 33 7.50 -1.25 -17.27
C LEU A 33 6.61 -0.30 -18.08
N HIS A 34 6.44 0.96 -17.64
CA HIS A 34 5.59 1.96 -18.27
C HIS A 34 4.18 1.45 -18.58
N GLY A 35 3.58 0.74 -17.62
CA GLY A 35 2.25 0.14 -17.73
C GLY A 35 2.21 -1.19 -18.48
N LYS A 36 3.32 -1.67 -19.06
CA LYS A 36 3.36 -2.94 -19.81
C LYS A 36 3.58 -4.15 -18.88
N VAL A 37 2.73 -4.29 -17.88
CA VAL A 37 2.81 -5.36 -16.86
C VAL A 37 1.96 -6.56 -17.28
N PRO A 38 2.42 -7.82 -17.07
CA PRO A 38 1.61 -9.00 -17.36
C PRO A 38 0.27 -9.01 -16.62
N GLN A 39 -0.81 -9.38 -17.32
CA GLN A 39 -2.18 -9.42 -16.77
C GLN A 39 -2.32 -10.29 -15.52
N LEU A 40 -1.55 -11.39 -15.41
CA LEU A 40 -1.52 -12.20 -14.20
C LEU A 40 -1.08 -11.38 -12.97
N LYS A 41 -0.09 -10.51 -13.12
CA LYS A 41 0.38 -9.65 -12.04
C LYS A 41 -0.63 -8.56 -11.69
N VAL A 42 -1.33 -8.01 -12.68
CA VAL A 42 -2.42 -7.04 -12.46
C VAL A 42 -3.52 -7.68 -11.60
N LYS A 43 -3.90 -8.93 -11.91
CA LYS A 43 -4.87 -9.70 -11.11
C LYS A 43 -4.40 -9.92 -9.67
N LEU A 44 -3.17 -10.38 -9.47
CA LEU A 44 -2.59 -10.56 -8.13
C LEU A 44 -2.53 -9.23 -7.34
N ALA A 45 -2.27 -8.12 -8.02
CA ALA A 45 -2.28 -6.80 -7.40
C ALA A 45 -3.69 -6.35 -7.01
N ALA A 46 -4.72 -6.71 -7.78
CA ALA A 46 -6.10 -6.42 -7.46
C ALA A 46 -6.56 -7.10 -6.15
N ASP A 47 -6.05 -8.29 -5.85
CA ASP A 47 -6.34 -9.01 -4.60
C ASP A 47 -5.87 -8.25 -3.35
N LEU A 48 -4.90 -7.34 -3.49
CA LEU A 48 -4.41 -6.50 -2.39
C LEU A 48 -5.36 -5.35 -2.03
N LYS A 49 -6.36 -5.03 -2.88
CA LYS A 49 -7.28 -3.90 -2.63
C LYS A 49 -8.10 -4.07 -1.36
N VAL A 50 -8.67 -5.25 -1.16
CA VAL A 50 -9.51 -5.57 0.01
C VAL A 50 -8.73 -5.48 1.33
N PRO A 51 -7.57 -6.15 1.50
CA PRO A 51 -6.81 -6.04 2.75
C PRO A 51 -6.27 -4.61 2.98
N LEU A 52 -5.84 -3.88 1.94
CA LEU A 52 -5.47 -2.47 2.08
C LEU A 52 -6.63 -1.60 2.55
N LEU A 53 -7.83 -1.81 2.01
CA LEU A 53 -9.03 -1.10 2.44
C LEU A 53 -9.33 -1.38 3.92
N ALA A 54 -9.21 -2.63 4.35
CA ALA A 54 -9.40 -3.01 5.75
C ALA A 54 -8.39 -2.30 6.68
N ILE A 55 -7.13 -2.11 6.26
CA ILE A 55 -6.16 -1.30 7.00
C ILE A 55 -6.56 0.18 6.97
N ALA A 56 -6.93 0.71 5.82
CA ALA A 56 -7.29 2.12 5.63
C ALA A 56 -8.54 2.57 6.41
N MET A 57 -9.46 1.65 6.69
CA MET A 57 -10.67 1.87 7.49
C MET A 57 -10.48 1.55 8.97
N SER A 58 -9.32 1.02 9.37
CA SER A 58 -9.03 0.71 10.76
C SER A 58 -8.58 1.93 11.55
N GLY A 59 -8.63 1.85 12.88
CA GLY A 59 -8.02 2.83 13.78
C GLY A 59 -6.50 2.67 13.97
N ARG A 60 -5.83 1.92 13.08
CA ARG A 60 -4.41 1.58 13.21
C ARG A 60 -3.51 2.70 12.71
N ILE A 61 -2.26 2.68 13.14
CA ILE A 61 -1.26 3.71 12.82
C ILE A 61 -0.94 3.78 11.33
N GLN A 62 -1.07 2.68 10.60
CA GLN A 62 -0.86 2.63 9.15
C GLN A 62 -2.08 3.05 8.32
N ALA A 63 -3.22 3.39 8.92
CA ALA A 63 -4.47 3.60 8.17
C ALA A 63 -4.33 4.64 7.03
N ASP A 64 -3.73 5.79 7.31
CA ASP A 64 -3.54 6.84 6.29
C ASP A 64 -2.53 6.41 5.21
N HIS A 65 -1.46 5.70 5.60
CA HIS A 65 -0.49 5.16 4.66
C HIS A 65 -1.16 4.13 3.74
N ALA A 66 -1.96 3.22 4.28
CA ALA A 66 -2.71 2.23 3.53
C ALA A 66 -3.72 2.88 2.57
N ARG A 67 -4.39 3.96 3.00
CA ARG A 67 -5.32 4.71 2.14
C ARG A 67 -4.62 5.27 0.90
N LYS A 68 -3.48 5.96 1.08
CA LYS A 68 -2.69 6.48 -0.05
C LYS A 68 -2.06 5.38 -0.89
N ARG A 69 -1.68 4.26 -0.28
CA ARG A 69 -1.20 3.10 -1.02
C ARG A 69 -2.30 2.46 -1.87
N LEU A 70 -3.54 2.39 -1.37
CA LEU A 70 -4.69 1.90 -2.12
C LEU A 70 -5.01 2.81 -3.31
N GLU A 71 -4.99 4.14 -3.12
CA GLU A 71 -5.13 5.10 -4.22
C GLU A 71 -4.08 4.89 -5.31
N ALA A 72 -2.81 4.72 -4.91
CA ALA A 72 -1.71 4.47 -5.83
C ALA A 72 -1.86 3.13 -6.56
N LEU A 73 -2.23 2.07 -5.84
CA LEU A 73 -2.45 0.73 -6.40
C LEU A 73 -3.57 0.74 -7.46
N ASN A 74 -4.70 1.39 -7.16
CA ASN A 74 -5.82 1.49 -8.09
C ASN A 74 -5.42 2.18 -9.39
N ALA A 75 -4.79 3.36 -9.29
CA ALA A 75 -4.36 4.09 -10.47
C ALA A 75 -3.21 3.39 -11.22
N ALA A 76 -2.37 2.59 -10.55
CA ALA A 76 -1.34 1.79 -11.19
C ALA A 76 -1.94 0.61 -11.98
N ILE A 77 -3.00 -0.02 -11.47
CA ILE A 77 -3.77 -1.05 -12.18
C ILE A 77 -4.43 -0.44 -13.43
N GLU A 78 -5.11 0.69 -13.29
CA GLU A 78 -5.72 1.41 -14.42
C GLU A 78 -4.68 1.76 -15.50
N TYR A 79 -3.50 2.23 -15.08
CA TYR A 79 -2.41 2.52 -16.03
C TYR A 79 -1.86 1.26 -16.71
N ALA A 80 -1.80 0.12 -15.99
CA ALA A 80 -1.41 -1.16 -16.55
C ALA A 80 -2.45 -1.74 -17.53
N GLU A 81 -3.71 -1.33 -17.37
CA GLU A 81 -4.83 -1.63 -18.27
C GLU A 81 -4.95 -0.60 -19.42
N ASP A 82 -3.89 0.16 -19.67
CA ASP A 82 -3.72 1.14 -20.75
C ASP A 82 -4.49 2.48 -20.58
N ASP A 83 -5.03 2.78 -19.39
CA ASP A 83 -5.48 4.14 -19.06
C ASP A 83 -4.27 5.06 -18.77
N ARG A 84 -3.76 5.68 -19.83
CA ARG A 84 -2.64 6.64 -19.75
C ARG A 84 -2.92 7.82 -18.84
N SER A 85 -4.18 8.19 -18.61
CA SER A 85 -4.55 9.30 -17.72
C SER A 85 -4.30 8.98 -16.24
N ALA A 86 -4.29 7.68 -15.88
CA ALA A 86 -4.04 7.22 -14.53
C ALA A 86 -2.59 7.41 -14.07
N ARG A 87 -1.64 7.62 -15.00
CA ARG A 87 -0.21 7.74 -14.67
C ARG A 87 0.09 8.83 -13.64
N LYS A 88 -0.45 10.03 -13.87
CA LYS A 88 -0.24 11.17 -12.97
C LYS A 88 -0.83 10.89 -11.59
N ARG A 89 -1.97 10.20 -11.53
CA ARG A 89 -2.66 9.86 -10.27
C ARG A 89 -1.84 8.88 -9.44
N TYR A 90 -1.36 7.76 -10.02
CA TYR A 90 -0.60 6.80 -9.21
C TYR A 90 0.74 7.36 -8.73
N ILE A 91 1.45 8.16 -9.55
CA ILE A 91 2.71 8.81 -9.12
C ILE A 91 2.45 9.73 -7.92
N THR A 92 1.43 10.58 -8.03
CA THR A 92 1.07 11.51 -6.96
C THR A 92 0.69 10.78 -5.68
N ALA A 93 -0.18 9.77 -5.78
CA ALA A 93 -0.60 8.97 -4.64
C ALA A 93 0.57 8.17 -4.04
N SER A 94 1.47 7.63 -4.85
CA SER A 94 2.67 6.92 -4.38
C SER A 94 3.57 7.84 -3.57
N GLN A 95 3.86 9.04 -4.07
CA GLN A 95 4.68 10.02 -3.35
C GLN A 95 4.04 10.47 -2.03
N GLN A 96 2.70 10.54 -1.96
CA GLN A 96 2.00 10.83 -0.71
C GLN A 96 2.10 9.64 0.26
N ALA A 97 1.94 8.41 -0.23
CA ALA A 97 2.09 7.20 0.56
C ALA A 97 3.51 7.06 1.12
N ASP A 98 4.54 7.36 0.33
CA ASP A 98 5.94 7.28 0.75
C ASP A 98 6.24 8.28 1.88
N ARG A 99 5.72 9.51 1.80
CA ARG A 99 5.83 10.49 2.91
C ARG A 99 5.15 10.01 4.19
N LEU A 100 4.03 9.31 4.07
CA LEU A 100 3.32 8.75 5.22
C LEU A 100 4.05 7.55 5.82
N ALA A 101 4.82 6.80 5.01
CA ALA A 101 5.67 5.72 5.51
C ALA A 101 6.70 6.24 6.53
N ASP A 102 7.32 7.39 6.27
CA ASP A 102 8.26 8.03 7.20
C ASP A 102 7.58 8.45 8.52
N VAL A 103 6.33 8.93 8.44
CA VAL A 103 5.55 9.30 9.63
C VAL A 103 5.19 8.06 10.46
N VAL A 104 4.79 6.98 9.80
CA VAL A 104 4.50 5.70 10.45
C VAL A 104 5.74 5.15 11.13
N ALA A 105 6.89 5.12 10.43
CA ALA A 105 8.15 4.62 10.97
C ALA A 105 8.54 5.33 12.28
N LYS A 106 8.52 6.66 12.28
CA LYS A 106 8.80 7.49 13.47
C LYS A 106 7.85 7.23 14.64
N ARG A 107 6.59 6.86 14.36
CA ARG A 107 5.63 6.54 15.41
C ARG A 107 5.81 5.12 15.94
N VAL A 108 6.18 4.16 15.09
CA VAL A 108 6.48 2.78 15.49
C VAL A 108 7.72 2.73 16.39
N GLU A 109 8.75 3.53 16.11
CA GLU A 109 9.95 3.66 16.97
C GLU A 109 9.64 4.09 18.43
N ARG A 110 8.46 4.70 18.65
CA ARG A 110 8.03 5.18 19.97
C ARG A 110 7.20 4.15 20.76
N ILE A 111 6.90 2.99 20.18
CA ILE A 111 6.06 1.93 20.78
C ILE A 111 6.93 0.95 21.55
#